data_AF-A0A4Z2DBB1-F1
#
_entry.id   AF-A0A4Z2DBB1-F1
#
_cell.length_a   1.000
_cell.length_b   1.000
_cell.length_c   1.000
_cell.angle_alpha   90.00
_cell.angle_beta   90.00
_cell.angle_gamma   90.00
#
_symmetry.space_group_name_H-M   'P 1'
#
loop_
_entity.id
_entity.type
_entity.pdbx_description
1 polymer ?
#
loop_
_entity_poly.entity_id
_entity_poly.type
_entity_poly.pdbx_seq_one_letter_code
_entity_poly.pdbx_strand_id
1 'polypeptide(L)'
;MARKHHPDRQKTSEEKIKAEERFRIINTAYEILSDPEQRTEYDYMLDNPDQMYFHYYQYYRRRVSTKVDVRLVILSILLIISSIQYAGQWTSYNHALSYLLKDPKHRAKAKQLASAEGRLNISKYEVGRRLTRDELKEREEQLLRSILKETVELRGDCCRPSLKRVLVVRILFFPWTCFIWSRWMLNWAVKYWLLRRPYDEEAQIFVTRRRLKMSESEWDYVGTEQQAKFLSQKLWIKENYQKFLADQEEASRIRAAENTDSKRYRRYTKPMNEDKLQRKKLLLGVTGSVAAIKIPCLIEKLKEIGFEIRLIVTTNSLNFFSTDNINVPIYKDVDEWTSWKRRGDPVIHIELGSWADILLLAPLSANTMAKMAHGLADNLLTTLVRAWWFPSEKDYTLNNKPVYFAPAMNTKMWQHPFTHEQIERLTNKLHWKCIYPIQKTLICGDTGIGAMAEADDIVNSLKDELNRNLF
;
A
#
# COMPACT_ATOMS: atom_id res chain seq x y z
N MET A 1 47.79 22.12 -35.84
CA MET A 1 47.09 21.43 -36.96
C MET A 1 45.63 21.86 -37.14
N ALA A 2 44.85 22.06 -36.06
CA ALA A 2 43.43 22.45 -36.12
C ALA A 2 43.15 23.69 -37.01
N ARG A 3 43.96 24.74 -36.87
CA ARG A 3 43.83 25.97 -37.69
C ARG A 3 44.00 25.76 -39.20
N LYS A 4 44.67 24.70 -39.65
CA LYS A 4 44.89 24.39 -41.08
C LYS A 4 43.69 23.66 -41.69
N HIS A 5 43.00 22.85 -40.90
CA HIS A 5 41.86 22.03 -41.32
C HIS A 5 40.51 22.63 -40.91
N HIS A 6 40.45 23.91 -40.54
CA HIS A 6 39.19 24.56 -40.21
C HIS A 6 38.27 24.63 -41.45
N PRO A 7 36.99 24.24 -41.36
CA PRO A 7 36.08 24.17 -42.51
C PRO A 7 35.91 25.53 -43.22
N ASP A 8 35.87 26.63 -42.47
CA ASP A 8 35.76 27.99 -43.04
C ASP A 8 36.95 28.45 -43.89
N ARG A 9 38.07 27.72 -43.87
CA ARG A 9 39.25 28.05 -44.69
C ARG A 9 39.24 27.38 -46.06
N GLN A 10 38.32 26.44 -46.29
CA GLN A 10 38.20 25.74 -47.56
C GLN A 10 37.18 26.42 -48.46
N LYS A 11 37.49 26.51 -49.75
CA LYS A 11 36.67 27.26 -50.71
C LYS A 11 35.61 26.38 -51.37
N THR A 12 35.92 25.11 -51.62
CA THR A 12 35.00 24.18 -52.28
C THR A 12 34.19 23.36 -51.27
N SER A 13 32.97 22.96 -51.65
CA SER A 13 32.07 22.18 -50.78
C SER A 13 32.68 20.82 -50.39
N GLU A 14 33.36 20.15 -51.32
CA GLU A 14 34.00 18.86 -51.06
C GLU A 14 35.21 18.96 -50.11
N GLU A 15 36.03 20.02 -50.25
CA GLU A 15 37.15 20.27 -49.33
C GLU A 15 36.66 20.65 -47.94
N LYS A 16 35.52 21.36 -47.83
CA LYS A 16 34.89 21.68 -46.54
C LYS A 16 34.52 20.42 -45.77
N ILE A 17 33.88 19.45 -46.43
CA ILE A 17 33.50 18.16 -45.81
C ILE A 17 34.75 17.42 -45.32
N LYS A 18 35.79 17.28 -46.16
CA LYS A 18 37.04 16.62 -45.77
C LYS A 18 37.79 17.36 -44.65
N ALA A 19 37.74 18.68 -44.65
CA ALA A 19 38.34 19.50 -43.61
C ALA A 19 37.58 19.37 -42.29
N GLU A 20 36.26 19.32 -42.31
CA GLU A 20 35.42 19.10 -41.14
C GLU A 20 35.71 17.75 -40.47
N GLU A 21 35.82 16.67 -41.24
CA GLU A 21 36.18 15.35 -40.71
C GLU A 21 37.56 15.37 -40.02
N ARG A 22 38.56 15.94 -40.68
CA ARG A 22 39.92 16.06 -40.11
C ARG A 22 39.93 16.98 -38.88
N PHE A 23 39.13 18.04 -38.89
CA PHE A 23 39.04 18.96 -37.77
C PHE A 23 38.45 18.27 -36.53
N ARG A 24 37.39 17.47 -36.71
CA ARG A 24 36.81 16.66 -35.61
C ARG A 24 37.85 15.73 -34.99
N ILE A 25 38.59 14.98 -35.81
CA ILE A 25 39.65 14.06 -35.33
C ILE A 25 40.74 14.82 -34.56
N ILE A 26 41.21 15.95 -35.09
CA ILE A 26 42.24 16.77 -34.43
C ILE A 26 41.72 17.35 -33.11
N ASN A 27 40.46 17.77 -33.06
CA ASN A 27 39.86 18.30 -31.84
C ASN A 27 39.73 17.22 -30.76
N THR A 28 39.24 16.03 -31.12
CA THR A 28 39.17 14.89 -30.18
C THR A 28 40.55 14.48 -29.68
N ALA A 29 41.56 14.43 -30.55
CA ALA A 29 42.93 14.15 -30.14
C ALA A 29 43.48 15.22 -29.18
N TYR A 30 43.18 16.49 -29.43
CA TYR A 30 43.59 17.58 -28.53
C TYR A 30 42.92 17.47 -27.16
N GLU A 31 41.61 17.21 -27.10
CA GLU A 31 40.87 17.02 -25.86
C GLU A 31 41.49 15.89 -25.00
N ILE A 32 41.70 14.72 -25.60
CA ILE A 32 42.25 13.54 -24.91
C ILE A 32 43.69 13.80 -24.43
N LEU A 33 44.54 14.39 -25.28
CA LEU A 33 45.95 14.59 -24.96
C LEU A 33 46.22 15.80 -24.06
N SER A 34 45.27 16.74 -23.96
CA SER A 34 45.37 17.93 -23.11
C SER A 34 45.17 17.63 -21.63
N ASP A 35 44.37 16.61 -21.31
CA ASP A 35 44.10 16.16 -19.93
C ASP A 35 45.08 15.02 -19.56
N PRO A 36 45.99 15.22 -18.58
CA PRO A 36 47.00 14.23 -18.22
C PRO A 36 46.40 12.90 -17.76
N GLU A 37 45.22 12.93 -17.13
CA GLU A 37 44.55 11.70 -16.70
C GLU A 37 43.93 10.97 -17.89
N GLN A 38 43.35 11.68 -18.87
CA GLN A 38 42.80 11.05 -20.09
C GLN A 38 43.90 10.47 -20.95
N ARG A 39 45.03 11.16 -21.03
CA ARG A 39 46.21 10.67 -21.73
C ARG A 39 46.70 9.35 -21.12
N THR A 40 46.79 9.28 -19.79
CA THR A 40 47.21 8.06 -19.09
C THR A 40 46.26 6.89 -19.35
N GLU A 41 44.94 7.14 -19.34
CA GLU A 41 43.94 6.12 -19.67
C GLU A 41 43.98 5.70 -21.14
N TYR A 42 44.22 6.64 -22.05
CA TYR A 42 44.36 6.36 -23.47
C TYR A 42 45.60 5.50 -23.75
N ASP A 43 46.73 5.84 -23.13
CA ASP A 43 47.96 5.05 -23.20
C ASP A 43 47.74 3.64 -22.62
N TYR A 44 47.04 3.54 -21.47
CA TYR A 44 46.65 2.25 -20.89
C TYR A 44 45.74 1.41 -21.80
N MET A 45 44.80 2.06 -22.51
CA MET A 45 43.91 1.41 -23.47
C MET A 45 44.68 0.88 -24.68
N LEU A 46 45.69 1.61 -25.16
CA LEU A 46 46.56 1.14 -26.23
C LEU A 46 47.36 -0.09 -25.81
N ASP A 47 47.85 -0.11 -24.57
CA ASP A 47 48.62 -1.22 -24.03
C ASP A 47 47.76 -2.46 -23.68
N ASN A 48 46.45 -2.28 -23.40
CA ASN A 48 45.54 -3.35 -22.93
C ASN A 48 44.24 -3.42 -23.75
N PRO A 49 44.29 -3.71 -25.06
CA PRO A 49 43.10 -3.66 -25.93
C PRO A 49 42.03 -4.72 -25.61
N ASP A 50 42.39 -5.78 -24.88
CA ASP A 50 41.51 -6.87 -24.46
C ASP A 50 40.51 -6.47 -23.37
N GLN A 51 40.79 -5.42 -22.59
CA GLN A 51 39.96 -4.98 -21.47
C GLN A 51 38.81 -4.04 -21.89
N MET A 52 38.07 -4.41 -22.94
CA MET A 52 37.01 -3.59 -23.53
C MET A 52 36.02 -3.01 -22.50
N TYR A 53 35.56 -3.82 -21.54
CA TYR A 53 34.60 -3.39 -20.52
C TYR A 53 35.16 -2.34 -19.54
N PHE A 54 36.44 -2.43 -19.19
CA PHE A 54 37.09 -1.48 -18.29
C PHE A 54 37.25 -0.12 -18.97
N HIS A 55 37.68 -0.10 -20.23
CA HIS A 55 37.82 1.12 -21.04
C HIS A 55 36.48 1.80 -21.26
N TYR A 56 35.45 1.00 -21.58
CA TYR A 56 34.09 1.49 -21.71
C TYR A 56 33.59 2.11 -20.39
N TYR A 57 33.83 1.46 -19.25
CA TYR A 57 33.48 1.99 -17.93
C TYR A 57 34.18 3.32 -17.64
N GLN A 58 35.49 3.43 -17.87
CA GLN A 58 36.25 4.67 -17.63
C GLN A 58 35.76 5.83 -18.50
N TYR A 59 35.54 5.56 -19.79
CA TYR A 59 35.00 6.54 -20.74
C TYR A 59 33.64 7.10 -20.29
N TYR A 60 32.70 6.23 -19.91
CA TYR A 60 31.38 6.65 -19.43
C TYR A 60 31.45 7.30 -18.05
N ARG A 61 32.27 6.77 -17.13
CA ARG A 61 32.49 7.37 -15.82
C ARG A 61 32.94 8.80 -15.96
N ARG A 62 33.86 9.16 -16.85
CA ARG A 62 34.28 10.57 -17.01
C ARG A 62 33.19 11.46 -17.59
N ARG A 63 32.45 10.98 -18.59
CA ARG A 63 31.39 11.77 -19.23
C ARG A 63 30.17 11.98 -18.33
N VAL A 64 29.87 11.00 -17.46
CA VAL A 64 28.62 10.95 -16.69
C VAL A 64 28.86 11.18 -15.18
N SER A 65 30.05 10.92 -14.65
CA SER A 65 30.36 11.15 -13.23
C SER A 65 30.27 12.63 -12.93
N THR A 66 29.43 12.95 -11.95
CA THR A 66 29.34 14.28 -11.40
C THR A 66 30.68 14.70 -10.83
N LYS A 67 31.10 15.94 -11.08
CA LYS A 67 32.35 16.50 -10.52
C LYS A 67 32.31 16.65 -8.99
N VAL A 68 31.14 16.51 -8.37
CA VAL A 68 30.94 16.60 -6.92
C VAL A 68 30.90 15.20 -6.31
N ASP A 69 31.55 15.02 -5.17
CA ASP A 69 31.50 13.79 -4.39
C ASP A 69 30.06 13.44 -3.98
N VAL A 70 29.54 12.33 -4.52
CA VAL A 70 28.19 11.83 -4.25
C VAL A 70 27.92 11.64 -2.76
N ARG A 71 28.96 11.30 -1.98
CA ARG A 71 28.86 11.12 -0.52
C ARG A 71 28.43 12.40 0.19
N LEU A 72 28.94 13.56 -0.22
CA LEU A 72 28.59 14.86 0.36
C LEU A 72 27.13 15.22 0.03
N VAL A 73 26.68 14.90 -1.19
CA VAL A 73 25.29 15.10 -1.62
C VAL A 73 24.35 14.21 -0.81
N ILE A 74 24.69 12.94 -0.60
CA ILE A 74 23.89 12.04 0.24
C ILE A 74 23.82 12.55 1.68
N LEU A 75 24.95 12.97 2.25
CA LEU A 75 25.01 13.48 3.62
C LEU A 75 24.18 14.77 3.77
N SER A 76 24.25 15.69 2.81
CA SER A 76 23.46 16.93 2.84
C SER A 76 21.95 16.64 2.74
N ILE A 77 21.54 15.74 1.84
CA ILE A 77 20.15 15.30 1.72
C ILE A 77 19.67 14.65 3.02
N LEU A 78 20.48 13.77 3.62
CA LEU A 78 20.13 13.11 4.88
C LEU A 78 19.96 14.09 6.04
N LEU A 79 20.80 15.13 6.12
CA LEU A 79 20.66 16.21 7.10
C LEU A 79 19.39 17.02 6.86
N ILE A 80 19.09 17.38 5.61
CA ILE A 80 17.86 18.13 5.26
C ILE A 80 16.61 17.32 5.64
N ILE A 81 16.55 16.04 5.25
CA ILE A 81 15.42 15.15 5.61
C ILE A 81 15.31 15.04 7.13
N SER A 82 16.43 14.87 7.82
CA SER A 82 16.48 14.80 9.28
C SER A 82 15.94 16.06 9.97
N SER A 83 16.27 17.24 9.44
CA SER A 83 15.76 18.52 9.94
C SER A 83 14.26 18.65 9.71
N ILE A 84 13.75 18.29 8.53
CA ILE A 84 12.32 18.30 8.21
C ILE A 84 11.55 17.33 9.12
N GLN A 85 12.09 16.13 9.34
CA GLN A 85 11.49 15.14 10.25
C GLN A 85 11.40 15.66 11.69
N TYR A 86 12.47 16.29 12.20
CA TYR A 86 12.47 16.86 13.54
C TYR A 86 11.45 18.01 13.67
N ALA A 87 11.40 18.89 12.66
CA ALA A 87 10.40 19.97 12.61
C ALA A 87 8.97 19.42 12.56
N GLY A 88 8.70 18.38 11.76
CA GLY A 88 7.40 17.73 11.68
C GLY A 88 6.97 17.05 12.99
N GLN A 89 7.90 16.43 13.71
CA GLN A 89 7.64 15.88 15.05
C GLN A 89 7.33 17.01 16.05
N TRP A 90 8.08 18.11 16.00
CA TRP A 90 7.86 19.26 16.87
C TRP A 90 6.48 19.89 16.66
N THR A 91 6.06 20.08 15.41
CA THR A 91 4.74 20.64 15.08
C THR A 91 3.62 19.69 15.48
N SER A 92 3.73 18.41 15.14
CA SER A 92 2.73 17.39 15.47
C SER A 92 2.56 17.22 16.98
N TYR A 93 3.67 17.21 17.74
CA TYR A 93 3.65 17.18 19.21
C TYR A 93 2.89 18.36 19.80
N ASN A 94 3.18 19.58 19.33
CA ASN A 94 2.52 20.79 19.81
C ASN A 94 1.02 20.83 19.47
N HIS A 95 0.64 20.32 18.30
CA HIS A 95 -0.76 20.20 17.90
C HIS A 95 -1.52 19.16 18.73
N ALA A 96 -0.92 18.01 19.00
CA ALA A 96 -1.51 17.00 19.87
C ALA A 96 -1.73 17.53 21.29
N LEU A 97 -0.77 18.30 21.81
CA LEU A 97 -0.88 18.86 23.15
C LEU A 97 -1.94 19.98 23.24
N SER A 98 -2.09 20.80 22.21
CA SER A 98 -3.18 21.79 22.15
C SER A 98 -4.55 21.13 22.03
N TYR A 99 -4.65 19.99 21.35
CA TYR A 99 -5.86 19.17 21.31
C TYR A 99 -6.21 18.60 22.69
N LEU A 100 -5.23 18.05 23.41
CA LEU A 100 -5.43 17.52 24.77
C LEU A 100 -5.89 18.59 25.77
N LEU A 101 -5.42 19.83 25.62
CA LEU A 101 -5.87 20.94 26.46
C LEU A 101 -7.34 21.32 26.23
N LYS A 102 -7.83 21.12 24.99
CA LYS A 102 -9.24 21.35 24.64
C LYS A 102 -10.16 20.26 25.16
N ASP A 103 -9.68 19.02 25.28
CA ASP A 103 -10.46 17.90 25.84
C ASP A 103 -10.76 18.13 27.34
N PRO A 104 -12.04 18.20 27.75
CA PRO A 104 -12.41 18.42 29.15
C PRO A 104 -11.83 17.37 30.11
N LYS A 105 -11.67 16.11 29.67
CA LYS A 105 -11.20 15.03 30.54
C LYS A 105 -9.73 15.22 30.93
N HIS A 106 -8.88 15.50 29.94
CA HIS A 106 -7.46 15.72 30.16
C HIS A 106 -7.19 17.04 30.87
N ARG A 107 -7.95 18.09 30.55
CA ARG A 107 -7.88 19.38 31.26
C ARG A 107 -8.23 19.27 32.74
N ALA A 108 -9.28 18.53 33.09
CA ALA A 108 -9.66 18.29 34.48
C ALA A 108 -8.56 17.54 35.25
N LYS A 109 -7.99 16.49 34.64
CA LYS A 109 -6.89 15.74 35.23
C LYS A 109 -5.63 16.61 35.43
N ALA A 110 -5.28 17.43 34.44
CA ALA A 110 -4.16 18.36 34.55
C ALA A 110 -4.37 19.39 35.68
N LYS A 111 -5.60 19.89 35.87
CA LYS A 111 -5.92 20.77 37.01
C LYS A 111 -5.79 20.06 38.36
N GLN A 112 -6.24 18.81 38.47
CA GLN A 112 -6.08 18.04 39.72
C GLN A 112 -4.60 17.85 40.07
N LEU A 113 -3.77 17.50 39.08
CA LEU A 113 -2.32 17.38 39.25
C LEU A 113 -1.68 18.71 39.61
N ALA A 114 -2.04 19.80 38.93
CA ALA A 114 -1.60 21.15 39.25
C ALA A 114 -1.94 21.55 40.68
N SER A 115 -3.12 21.15 41.16
CA SER A 115 -3.56 21.39 42.54
C SER A 115 -2.73 20.59 43.53
N ALA A 116 -2.47 19.31 43.24
CA ALA A 116 -1.68 18.43 44.08
C ALA A 116 -0.23 18.90 44.22
N GLU A 117 0.33 19.46 43.15
CA GLU A 117 1.68 20.05 43.15
C GLU A 117 1.73 21.48 43.73
N GLY A 118 0.58 22.06 44.12
CA GLY A 118 0.50 23.44 44.63
C GLY A 118 0.75 24.52 43.58
N ARG A 119 0.75 24.17 42.29
CA ARG A 119 1.07 25.06 41.16
C ARG A 119 -0.13 25.87 40.63
N LEU A 120 -1.36 25.58 41.05
CA LEU A 120 -2.57 26.29 40.56
C LEU A 120 -2.68 27.77 40.97
N ASN A 121 -1.91 28.24 41.96
CA ASN A 121 -2.01 29.60 42.46
C ASN A 121 -1.30 30.60 41.53
N ILE A 122 -2.01 31.04 40.48
CA ILE A 122 -1.53 32.04 39.54
C ILE A 122 -1.67 33.44 40.16
N SER A 123 -0.57 34.18 40.28
CA SER A 123 -0.60 35.57 40.76
C SER A 123 -1.43 36.47 39.85
N LYS A 124 -2.30 37.30 40.45
CA LYS A 124 -3.11 38.32 39.75
C LYS A 124 -2.35 39.60 39.43
N TYR A 125 -1.14 39.74 39.95
CA TYR A 125 -0.29 40.92 39.81
C TYR A 125 1.09 40.51 39.31
N GLU A 126 1.64 41.32 38.41
CA GLU A 126 2.99 41.20 37.90
C GLU A 126 3.59 42.59 37.75
N VAL A 127 4.79 42.81 38.29
CA VAL A 127 5.52 44.10 38.23
C VAL A 127 4.61 45.29 38.58
N GLY A 128 3.82 45.16 39.66
CA GLY A 128 2.91 46.22 40.14
C GLY A 128 1.64 46.45 39.31
N ARG A 129 1.44 45.75 38.19
CA ARG A 129 0.23 45.83 37.34
C ARG A 129 -0.68 44.63 37.58
N ARG A 130 -2.00 44.87 37.62
CA ARG A 130 -3.02 43.81 37.62
C ARG A 130 -3.16 43.23 36.20
N LEU A 131 -3.06 41.91 36.09
CA LEU A 131 -3.24 41.22 34.81
C LEU A 131 -4.71 41.25 34.36
N THR A 132 -4.91 41.33 33.05
CA THR A 132 -6.23 41.23 32.42
C THR A 132 -6.77 39.80 32.51
N ARG A 133 -8.08 39.64 32.32
CA ARG A 133 -8.73 38.32 32.38
C ARG A 133 -8.17 37.35 31.32
N ASP A 134 -7.82 37.87 30.15
CA ASP A 134 -7.34 37.04 29.04
C ASP A 134 -5.86 36.63 29.25
N GLU A 135 -5.01 37.53 29.75
CA GLU A 135 -3.64 37.20 30.17
C GLU A 135 -3.61 36.14 31.30
N LEU A 136 -4.56 36.20 32.24
CA LEU A 136 -4.69 35.19 33.29
C LEU A 136 -5.08 33.81 32.75
N LYS A 137 -5.96 33.77 31.73
CA LYS A 137 -6.33 32.51 31.06
C LYS A 137 -5.17 31.92 30.28
N GLU A 138 -4.40 32.74 29.57
CA GLU A 138 -3.21 32.29 28.85
C GLU A 138 -2.17 31.68 29.80
N ARG A 139 -1.97 32.29 30.98
CA ARG A 139 -1.09 31.72 32.02
C ARG A 139 -1.60 30.39 32.54
N GLU A 140 -2.90 30.28 32.80
CA GLU A 140 -3.51 29.02 33.22
C GLU A 140 -3.30 27.95 32.14
N GLU A 141 -3.51 28.29 30.87
CA GLU A 141 -3.29 27.38 29.75
C GLU A 141 -1.81 26.98 29.60
N GLN A 142 -0.88 27.91 29.74
CA GLN A 142 0.56 27.64 29.74
C GLN A 142 0.99 26.72 30.88
N LEU A 143 0.42 26.90 32.07
CA LEU A 143 0.66 26.05 33.22
C LEU A 143 0.10 24.64 33.02
N LEU A 144 -1.13 24.53 32.51
CA LEU A 144 -1.71 23.22 32.18
C LEU A 144 -0.91 22.53 31.06
N ARG A 145 -0.39 23.31 30.10
CA ARG A 145 0.48 22.85 29.02
C ARG A 145 1.80 22.28 29.54
N SER A 146 2.45 22.92 30.51
CA SER A 146 3.69 22.40 31.11
C SER A 146 3.43 21.10 31.87
N ILE A 147 2.35 21.04 32.64
CA ILE A 147 1.97 19.83 33.40
C ILE A 147 1.64 18.68 32.44
N LEU A 148 0.88 18.92 31.37
CA LEU A 148 0.62 17.89 30.37
C LEU A 148 1.91 17.43 29.66
N LYS A 149 2.87 18.33 29.43
CA LYS A 149 4.17 17.98 28.84
C LYS A 149 5.03 17.10 29.76
N GLU A 150 4.84 17.22 31.07
CA GLU A 150 5.51 16.38 32.07
C GLU A 150 4.79 15.03 32.27
N THR A 151 3.47 15.01 32.14
CA THR A 151 2.64 13.87 32.57
C THR A 151 2.14 12.98 31.43
N VAL A 152 2.00 13.53 30.22
CA VAL A 152 1.44 12.80 29.08
C VAL A 152 2.54 12.39 28.11
N GLU A 153 2.80 11.09 28.06
CA GLU A 153 3.60 10.49 26.99
C GLU A 153 2.71 10.20 25.77
N LEU A 154 2.69 11.16 24.84
CA LEU A 154 2.09 10.97 23.53
C LEU A 154 2.88 9.93 22.71
N ARG A 155 2.18 9.10 21.92
CA ARG A 155 2.76 8.03 21.08
C ARG A 155 2.79 8.38 19.58
N GLY A 156 3.55 7.60 18.82
CA GLY A 156 3.67 7.73 17.36
C GLY A 156 4.36 9.03 16.92
N ASP A 157 3.81 9.67 15.89
CA ASP A 157 4.32 10.93 15.33
C ASP A 157 4.06 12.14 16.25
N CYS A 158 3.17 11.98 17.24
CA CYS A 158 2.88 12.98 18.25
C CYS A 158 3.78 12.89 19.48
N CYS A 159 4.84 12.05 19.47
CA CYS A 159 5.76 11.92 20.60
C CYS A 159 6.58 13.18 20.84
N ARG A 160 7.16 13.29 22.05
CA ARG A 160 8.13 14.35 22.36
C ARG A 160 9.30 14.30 21.35
N PRO A 161 9.66 15.45 20.75
CA PRO A 161 10.73 15.52 19.77
C PRO A 161 12.05 15.08 20.41
N SER A 162 12.74 14.15 19.76
CA SER A 162 13.96 13.54 20.28
C SER A 162 14.96 13.34 19.15
N LEU A 163 16.20 13.79 19.38
CA LEU A 163 17.30 13.60 18.42
C LEU A 163 17.57 12.12 18.14
N LYS A 164 17.34 11.23 19.12
CA LYS A 164 17.51 9.77 18.94
C LYS A 164 16.60 9.18 17.85
N ARG A 165 15.50 9.87 17.51
CA ARG A 165 14.53 9.41 16.51
C ARG A 165 14.79 9.96 15.11
N VAL A 166 15.73 10.89 14.97
CA VAL A 166 16.10 11.51 13.70
C VAL A 166 16.86 10.49 12.84
N LEU A 167 16.60 10.49 11.53
CA LEU A 167 17.14 9.50 10.59
C LEU A 167 18.67 9.37 10.67
N VAL A 168 19.40 10.48 10.61
CA VAL A 168 20.88 10.47 10.69
C VAL A 168 21.39 9.82 11.98
N VAL A 169 20.77 10.14 13.11
CA VAL A 169 21.15 9.57 14.41
C VAL A 169 20.82 8.07 14.45
N ARG A 170 19.67 7.67 13.90
CA ARG A 170 19.32 6.24 13.79
C ARG A 170 20.31 5.46 12.94
N ILE A 171 20.72 6.01 11.79
CA ILE A 171 21.71 5.37 10.91
C ILE A 171 23.05 5.22 11.65
N LEU A 172 23.47 6.24 12.41
CA LEU A 172 24.73 6.21 13.16
C LEU A 172 24.71 5.14 14.27
N PHE A 173 23.60 4.98 14.99
CA PHE A 173 23.48 3.99 16.05
C PHE A 173 23.05 2.59 15.57
N PHE A 174 22.58 2.46 14.33
CA PHE A 174 22.05 1.19 13.80
C PHE A 174 23.05 0.02 13.86
N PRO A 175 24.34 0.18 13.50
CA PRO A 175 25.29 -0.91 13.60
C PRO A 175 25.46 -1.42 15.05
N TRP A 176 25.47 -0.49 16.00
CA TRP A 176 25.60 -0.80 17.42
C TRP A 176 24.38 -1.52 17.97
N THR A 177 23.16 -1.06 17.63
CA THR A 177 21.93 -1.72 18.06
C THR A 177 21.78 -3.10 17.42
N CYS A 178 22.16 -3.26 16.15
CA CYS A 178 22.22 -4.56 15.47
C CYS A 178 23.20 -5.51 16.17
N PHE A 179 24.37 -5.02 16.59
CA PHE A 179 25.34 -5.84 17.32
C PHE A 179 24.80 -6.31 18.68
N ILE A 180 24.26 -5.40 19.49
CA ILE A 180 23.65 -5.74 20.78
C ILE A 180 22.54 -6.77 20.60
N TRP A 181 21.65 -6.56 19.62
CA TRP A 181 20.55 -7.46 19.35
C TRP A 181 21.04 -8.83 18.86
N SER A 182 22.06 -8.88 18.02
CA SER A 182 22.67 -10.13 17.54
C SER A 182 23.29 -10.92 18.70
N ARG A 183 24.00 -10.24 19.61
CA ARG A 183 24.55 -10.86 20.82
C ARG A 183 23.44 -11.41 21.72
N TRP A 184 22.37 -10.64 21.92
CA TRP A 184 21.21 -11.06 22.71
C TRP A 184 20.50 -12.26 22.08
N MET A 185 20.29 -12.25 20.76
CA MET A 185 19.68 -13.36 20.01
C MET A 185 20.54 -14.63 20.05
N LEU A 186 21.86 -14.51 19.94
CA LEU A 186 22.77 -15.65 20.04
C LEU A 186 22.69 -16.28 21.43
N ASN A 187 22.73 -15.45 22.48
CA ASN A 187 22.54 -15.91 23.85
C ASN A 187 21.16 -16.57 24.06
N TRP A 188 20.11 -16.02 23.47
CA TRP A 188 18.75 -16.58 23.52
C TRP A 188 18.68 -17.95 22.85
N ALA A 189 19.23 -18.07 21.64
CA ALA A 189 19.28 -19.32 20.89
C ALA A 189 20.06 -20.40 21.64
N VAL A 190 21.21 -20.04 22.22
CA VAL A 190 21.98 -20.96 23.06
C VAL A 190 21.18 -21.41 24.27
N LYS A 191 20.66 -20.48 25.09
CA LYS A 191 19.94 -20.81 26.33
C LYS A 191 18.66 -21.62 26.12
N TYR A 192 17.82 -21.23 25.15
CA TYR A 192 16.45 -21.73 25.04
C TYR A 192 16.22 -22.69 23.88
N TRP A 193 16.96 -22.58 22.77
CA TRP A 193 16.79 -23.49 21.64
C TRP A 193 17.74 -24.69 21.71
N LEU A 194 19.02 -24.46 21.99
CA LEU A 194 20.03 -25.52 22.11
C LEU A 194 19.98 -26.21 23.48
N LEU A 195 20.08 -25.44 24.57
CA LEU A 195 20.12 -25.99 25.93
C LEU A 195 18.74 -26.30 26.52
N ARG A 196 17.64 -25.87 25.88
CA ARG A 196 16.24 -26.08 26.32
C ARG A 196 15.99 -25.78 27.80
N ARG A 197 16.65 -24.76 28.35
CA ARG A 197 16.42 -24.32 29.74
C ARG A 197 15.01 -23.75 29.90
N PRO A 198 14.38 -23.86 31.08
CA PRO A 198 13.14 -23.14 31.36
C PRO A 198 13.37 -21.63 31.23
N TYR A 199 12.33 -20.88 30.85
CA TYR A 199 12.44 -19.43 30.68
C TYR A 199 12.73 -18.73 32.00
N ASP A 200 13.81 -17.94 32.04
CA ASP A 200 14.12 -17.00 33.11
C ASP A 200 13.01 -15.92 33.21
N GLU A 201 12.88 -15.22 34.33
CA GLU A 201 11.82 -14.22 34.56
C GLU A 201 11.80 -13.13 33.47
N GLU A 202 12.96 -12.60 33.09
CA GLU A 202 13.10 -11.63 31.98
C GLU A 202 12.62 -12.20 30.63
N ALA A 203 12.87 -13.49 30.40
CA ALA A 203 12.44 -14.18 29.18
C ALA A 203 10.93 -14.46 29.19
N GLN A 204 10.35 -14.78 30.34
CA GLN A 204 8.91 -14.92 30.51
C GLN A 204 8.19 -13.61 30.20
N ILE A 205 8.70 -12.49 30.72
CA ILE A 205 8.19 -11.13 30.42
C ILE A 205 8.31 -10.86 28.91
N PHE A 206 9.48 -11.08 28.31
CA PHE A 206 9.70 -10.84 26.88
C PHE A 206 8.73 -11.62 25.99
N VAL A 207 8.57 -12.94 26.23
CA VAL A 207 7.69 -13.79 25.43
C VAL A 207 6.22 -13.39 25.64
N THR A 208 5.82 -13.12 26.88
CA THR A 208 4.45 -12.68 27.22
C THR A 208 4.12 -11.36 26.51
N ARG A 209 4.99 -10.37 26.64
CA ARG A 209 4.88 -9.07 25.98
C ARG A 209 4.76 -9.21 24.46
N ARG A 210 5.60 -10.07 23.85
CA ARG A 210 5.58 -10.33 22.41
C ARG A 210 4.29 -11.00 21.94
N ARG A 211 3.72 -11.92 22.73
CA ARG A 211 2.42 -12.55 22.43
C ARG A 211 1.26 -11.56 22.57
N LEU A 212 1.28 -10.71 23.58
CA LEU A 212 0.30 -9.64 23.75
C LEU A 212 0.46 -8.50 22.73
N LYS A 213 1.49 -8.56 21.87
CA LYS A 213 1.85 -7.50 20.91
C LYS A 213 2.10 -6.14 21.57
N MET A 214 2.59 -6.16 22.80
CA MET A 214 2.91 -4.94 23.55
C MET A 214 4.36 -4.52 23.32
N SER A 215 4.61 -3.23 23.30
CA SER A 215 5.96 -2.66 23.39
C SER A 215 6.47 -2.65 24.84
N GLU A 216 7.75 -2.35 25.04
CA GLU A 216 8.36 -2.24 26.38
C GLU A 216 7.69 -1.18 27.24
N SER A 217 7.54 0.02 26.70
CA SER A 217 6.89 1.12 27.39
C SER A 217 5.40 0.87 27.67
N GLU A 218 4.73 0.11 26.81
CA GLU A 218 3.35 -0.33 27.06
C GLU A 218 3.26 -1.27 28.25
N TRP A 219 4.18 -2.23 28.33
CA TRP A 219 4.25 -3.15 29.43
C TRP A 219 4.46 -2.40 30.75
N ASP A 220 5.41 -1.46 30.78
CA ASP A 220 5.73 -0.67 31.98
C ASP A 220 4.53 0.17 32.48
N TYR A 221 3.67 0.62 31.57
CA TYR A 221 2.50 1.44 31.91
C TYR A 221 1.30 0.66 32.49
N VAL A 222 1.20 -0.64 32.19
CA VAL A 222 0.09 -1.49 32.62
C VAL A 222 -0.05 -1.55 34.16
N GLY A 223 1.01 -1.22 34.88
CA GLY A 223 1.05 -1.25 36.35
C GLY A 223 1.46 -2.63 36.87
N THR A 224 2.15 -2.64 38.00
CA THR A 224 2.78 -3.84 38.57
C THR A 224 1.78 -4.95 38.89
N GLU A 225 0.58 -4.61 39.34
CA GLU A 225 -0.48 -5.58 39.65
C GLU A 225 -0.97 -6.35 38.40
N GLN A 226 -1.18 -5.63 37.30
CA GLN A 226 -1.68 -6.23 36.08
C GLN A 226 -0.57 -6.98 35.31
N GLN A 227 0.68 -6.50 35.40
CA GLN A 227 1.85 -7.28 34.96
C GLN A 227 1.95 -8.61 35.73
N ALA A 228 1.81 -8.59 37.06
CA ALA A 228 1.83 -9.79 37.89
C ALA A 228 0.68 -10.74 37.52
N LYS A 229 -0.50 -10.21 37.17
CA LYS A 229 -1.63 -11.00 36.67
C LYS A 229 -1.33 -11.70 35.33
N PHE A 230 -0.68 -11.02 34.40
CA PHE A 230 -0.28 -11.65 33.13
C PHE A 230 0.78 -12.74 33.33
N LEU A 231 1.72 -12.52 34.25
CA LEU A 231 2.74 -13.51 34.59
C LEU A 231 2.14 -14.71 35.33
N SER A 232 1.19 -14.50 36.24
CA SER A 232 0.52 -15.60 36.96
C SER A 232 -0.29 -16.50 36.03
N GLN A 233 -0.83 -15.95 34.94
CA GLN A 233 -1.52 -16.70 33.89
C GLN A 233 -0.57 -17.48 32.95
N LYS A 234 0.75 -17.36 33.12
CA LYS A 234 1.78 -18.07 32.33
C LYS A 234 1.57 -17.95 30.82
N LEU A 235 1.27 -16.73 30.35
CA LEU A 235 0.94 -16.44 28.95
C LEU A 235 2.09 -16.71 27.97
N TRP A 236 3.32 -16.92 28.44
CA TRP A 236 4.44 -17.35 27.58
C TRP A 236 4.23 -18.75 26.98
N ILE A 237 3.37 -19.57 27.60
CA ILE A 237 2.93 -20.88 27.09
C ILE A 237 1.82 -20.68 26.05
N LYS A 238 1.96 -21.33 24.89
CA LYS A 238 1.07 -21.12 23.73
C LYS A 238 -0.40 -21.44 24.03
N GLU A 239 -0.65 -22.53 24.73
CA GLU A 239 -2.00 -23.01 25.06
C GLU A 239 -2.73 -22.04 26.00
N ASN A 240 -2.04 -21.55 27.04
CA ASN A 240 -2.60 -20.57 27.98
C ASN A 240 -2.93 -19.25 27.30
N TYR A 241 -2.06 -18.81 26.37
CA TYR A 241 -2.32 -17.61 25.57
C TYR A 241 -3.55 -17.76 24.66
N GLN A 242 -3.74 -18.94 24.05
CA GLN A 242 -4.94 -19.20 23.22
C GLN A 242 -6.22 -19.19 24.07
N LYS A 243 -6.19 -19.78 25.27
CA LYS A 243 -7.31 -19.70 26.21
C LYS A 243 -7.60 -18.25 26.61
N PHE A 244 -6.56 -17.49 26.96
CA PHE A 244 -6.70 -16.07 27.29
C PHE A 244 -7.34 -15.25 26.16
N LEU A 245 -6.97 -15.50 24.90
CA LEU A 245 -7.60 -14.84 23.76
C LEU A 245 -9.08 -15.22 23.62
N ALA A 246 -9.40 -16.52 23.75
CA ALA A 246 -10.78 -16.98 23.72
C ALA A 246 -11.63 -16.34 24.83
N ASP A 247 -11.09 -16.27 26.05
CA ASP A 247 -11.75 -15.63 27.20
C ASP A 247 -11.96 -14.13 26.96
N GLN A 248 -11.00 -13.43 26.34
CA GLN A 248 -11.17 -12.02 25.98
C GLN A 248 -12.21 -11.82 24.88
N GLU A 249 -12.23 -12.68 23.86
CA GLU A 249 -13.24 -12.64 22.81
C GLU A 249 -14.62 -12.88 23.38
N GLU A 250 -14.79 -13.89 24.24
CA GLU A 250 -16.05 -14.20 24.90
C GLU A 250 -16.52 -13.04 25.79
N ALA A 251 -15.63 -12.49 26.62
CA ALA A 251 -15.94 -11.33 27.45
C ALA A 251 -16.32 -10.10 26.60
N SER A 252 -15.65 -9.88 25.46
CA SER A 252 -16.00 -8.80 24.53
C SER A 252 -17.36 -9.02 23.86
N ARG A 253 -17.69 -10.27 23.50
CA ARG A 253 -18.99 -10.67 22.96
C ARG A 253 -20.11 -10.46 23.97
N ILE A 254 -19.88 -10.81 25.24
CA ILE A 254 -20.84 -10.58 26.33
C ILE A 254 -21.06 -9.07 26.52
N ARG A 255 -19.99 -8.27 26.64
CA ARG A 255 -20.11 -6.80 26.74
C ARG A 255 -20.82 -6.17 25.54
N ALA A 256 -20.54 -6.65 24.33
CA ALA A 256 -21.22 -6.21 23.12
C ALA A 256 -22.69 -6.66 23.10
N ALA A 257 -23.01 -7.82 23.65
CA ALA A 257 -24.39 -8.29 23.80
C ALA A 257 -25.15 -7.49 24.86
N GLU A 258 -24.48 -6.97 25.88
CA GLU A 258 -25.07 -6.09 26.91
C GLU A 258 -25.31 -4.67 26.41
N ASN A 259 -24.44 -4.16 25.53
CA ASN A 259 -24.51 -2.79 25.00
C ASN A 259 -25.82 -2.51 24.25
N THR A 260 -26.51 -1.44 24.65
CA THR A 260 -27.82 -1.03 24.15
C THR A 260 -27.81 -0.71 22.66
N ASP A 261 -26.73 -0.14 22.13
CA ASP A 261 -26.60 0.18 20.70
C ASP A 261 -26.44 -1.08 19.83
N SER A 262 -25.70 -2.07 20.31
CA SER A 262 -25.50 -3.36 19.63
C SER A 262 -26.78 -4.20 19.60
N LYS A 263 -27.59 -4.16 20.67
CA LYS A 263 -28.93 -4.77 20.70
C LYS A 263 -29.88 -4.13 19.68
N ARG A 264 -29.77 -2.81 19.46
CA ARG A 264 -30.56 -2.07 18.45
C ARG A 264 -30.19 -2.51 17.03
N TYR A 265 -28.90 -2.71 16.75
CA TYR A 265 -28.39 -3.16 15.45
C TYR A 265 -28.78 -4.61 15.13
N ARG A 266 -28.76 -5.50 16.12
CA ARG A 266 -29.20 -6.92 16.01
C ARG A 266 -30.68 -7.11 15.65
N ARG A 267 -31.57 -6.14 15.97
CA ARG A 267 -32.98 -6.19 15.53
C ARG A 267 -33.15 -6.03 14.02
N TYR A 268 -32.22 -5.33 13.37
CA TYR A 268 -32.25 -5.10 11.92
C TYR A 268 -31.35 -6.08 11.13
N THR A 269 -30.46 -6.78 11.82
CA THR A 269 -29.62 -7.84 11.26
C THR A 269 -30.06 -9.19 11.84
N LYS A 270 -31.06 -9.83 11.22
CA LYS A 270 -31.39 -11.24 11.53
C LYS A 270 -30.17 -12.11 11.23
N PRO A 271 -29.75 -13.03 12.12
CA PRO A 271 -28.76 -14.03 11.77
C PRO A 271 -29.36 -14.95 10.70
N MET A 272 -28.62 -15.12 9.60
CA MET A 272 -28.99 -16.00 8.49
C MET A 272 -28.66 -17.44 8.90
N ASN A 273 -29.63 -18.36 8.77
CA ASN A 273 -29.53 -19.78 9.17
C ASN A 273 -28.23 -20.45 8.67
N GLU A 274 -27.59 -21.20 9.56
CA GLU A 274 -26.32 -21.92 9.35
C GLU A 274 -26.43 -23.20 8.48
N ASP A 275 -27.62 -23.53 7.94
CA ASP A 275 -27.89 -24.81 7.24
C ASP A 275 -27.79 -24.78 5.71
N LYS A 276 -27.14 -23.79 5.11
CA LYS A 276 -26.76 -23.84 3.68
C LYS A 276 -25.25 -23.68 3.57
N LEU A 277 -24.56 -24.70 3.08
CA LEU A 277 -23.25 -24.55 2.46
C LEU A 277 -23.34 -23.33 1.52
N GLN A 278 -22.78 -22.18 1.90
CA GLN A 278 -23.01 -20.94 1.17
C GLN A 278 -22.38 -21.09 -0.21
N ARG A 279 -23.22 -21.21 -1.23
CA ARG A 279 -22.78 -21.11 -2.63
C ARG A 279 -22.05 -19.78 -2.77
N LYS A 280 -20.82 -19.81 -3.29
CA LYS A 280 -20.04 -18.60 -3.51
C LYS A 280 -20.75 -17.71 -4.53
N LYS A 281 -20.83 -16.41 -4.22
CA LYS A 281 -21.54 -15.44 -5.05
C LYS A 281 -20.58 -14.85 -6.08
N LEU A 282 -20.83 -15.14 -7.34
CA LEU A 282 -20.03 -14.69 -8.47
C LEU A 282 -20.81 -13.62 -9.25
N LEU A 283 -20.17 -12.47 -9.45
CA LEU A 283 -20.66 -11.43 -10.33
C LEU A 283 -19.96 -11.56 -11.68
N LEU A 284 -20.73 -11.78 -12.74
CA LEU A 284 -20.23 -11.90 -14.10
C LEU A 284 -20.47 -10.60 -14.86
N GLY A 285 -19.40 -9.90 -15.23
CA GLY A 285 -19.44 -8.71 -16.08
C GLY A 285 -19.15 -9.05 -17.54
N VAL A 286 -20.08 -8.71 -18.43
CA VAL A 286 -20.01 -8.99 -19.87
C VAL A 286 -19.88 -7.69 -20.64
N THR A 287 -18.88 -7.62 -21.52
CA THR A 287 -18.59 -6.41 -22.30
C THR A 287 -18.71 -6.65 -23.81
N GLY A 288 -18.61 -5.58 -24.60
CA GLY A 288 -18.82 -5.61 -26.05
C GLY A 288 -17.71 -6.33 -26.81
N SER A 289 -17.84 -7.65 -26.94
CA SER A 289 -16.99 -8.51 -27.78
C SER A 289 -17.82 -9.65 -28.33
N VAL A 290 -17.50 -10.14 -29.54
CA VAL A 290 -18.26 -11.24 -30.16
C VAL A 290 -18.21 -12.52 -29.34
N ALA A 291 -17.18 -12.68 -28.51
CA ALA A 291 -17.08 -13.79 -27.56
C ALA A 291 -18.24 -13.85 -26.55
N ALA A 292 -19.04 -12.79 -26.41
CA ALA A 292 -20.22 -12.77 -25.57
C ALA A 292 -21.30 -13.80 -25.98
N ILE A 293 -21.26 -14.31 -27.21
CA ILE A 293 -22.11 -15.43 -27.66
C ILE A 293 -21.91 -16.70 -26.80
N LYS A 294 -20.74 -16.86 -26.14
CA LYS A 294 -20.41 -18.01 -25.30
C LYS A 294 -20.94 -17.90 -23.85
N ILE A 295 -21.54 -16.78 -23.48
CA ILE A 295 -21.95 -16.50 -22.09
C ILE A 295 -23.01 -17.46 -21.55
N PRO A 296 -24.06 -17.84 -22.30
CA PRO A 296 -25.02 -18.84 -21.81
C PRO A 296 -24.34 -20.15 -21.39
N CYS A 297 -23.44 -20.67 -22.22
CA CYS A 297 -22.66 -21.87 -21.94
C CYS A 297 -21.73 -21.70 -20.71
N LEU A 298 -21.08 -20.54 -20.58
CA LEU A 298 -20.24 -20.24 -19.42
C LEU A 298 -21.04 -20.21 -18.11
N ILE A 299 -22.25 -19.62 -18.12
CA ILE A 299 -23.13 -19.55 -16.95
C ILE A 299 -23.56 -20.94 -16.50
N GLU A 300 -23.93 -21.83 -17.44
CA GLU A 300 -24.30 -23.21 -17.12
C GLU A 300 -23.17 -23.95 -16.41
N LYS A 301 -21.96 -23.92 -16.97
CA LYS A 301 -20.78 -24.57 -16.38
C LYS A 301 -20.41 -24.02 -15.00
N LEU A 302 -20.51 -22.70 -14.80
CA LEU A 302 -20.24 -22.08 -13.49
C LEU A 302 -21.30 -22.46 -12.44
N LYS A 303 -22.57 -22.62 -12.85
CA LYS A 303 -23.64 -23.09 -11.96
C LYS A 303 -23.46 -24.54 -11.55
N GLU A 304 -23.06 -25.42 -12.48
CA GLU A 304 -22.79 -26.85 -12.20
C GLU A 304 -21.75 -27.02 -11.09
N ILE A 305 -20.78 -26.12 -11.04
CA ILE A 305 -19.69 -26.14 -10.06
C ILE A 305 -20.08 -25.48 -8.71
N GLY A 306 -21.26 -24.86 -8.64
CA GLY A 306 -21.86 -24.41 -7.38
C GLY A 306 -21.82 -22.90 -7.13
N PHE A 307 -21.51 -22.07 -8.13
CA PHE A 307 -21.60 -20.61 -8.00
C PHE A 307 -23.06 -20.12 -8.07
N GLU A 308 -23.38 -19.13 -7.22
CA GLU A 308 -24.57 -18.29 -7.38
C GLU A 308 -24.20 -17.08 -8.24
N ILE A 309 -24.86 -16.88 -9.38
CA ILE A 309 -24.41 -15.93 -10.40
C ILE A 309 -25.40 -14.78 -10.57
N ARG A 310 -24.88 -13.54 -10.61
CA ARG A 310 -25.58 -12.36 -11.14
C ARG A 310 -24.80 -11.82 -12.34
N LEU A 311 -25.52 -11.35 -13.35
CA LEU A 311 -24.94 -10.89 -14.62
C LEU A 311 -25.05 -9.37 -14.74
N ILE A 312 -23.96 -8.70 -15.11
CA ILE A 312 -23.96 -7.30 -15.54
C ILE A 312 -23.58 -7.26 -17.00
N VAL A 313 -24.41 -6.62 -17.82
CA VAL A 313 -24.20 -6.52 -19.26
C VAL A 313 -24.05 -5.05 -19.66
N THR A 314 -23.00 -4.72 -20.40
CA THR A 314 -22.88 -3.38 -20.97
C THR A 314 -23.78 -3.24 -22.19
N THR A 315 -24.22 -2.02 -22.50
CA THR A 315 -25.05 -1.74 -23.68
C THR A 315 -24.48 -2.35 -24.97
N ASN A 316 -23.15 -2.25 -25.18
CA ASN A 316 -22.50 -2.81 -26.38
C ASN A 316 -22.45 -4.34 -26.41
N SER A 317 -22.56 -5.01 -25.27
CA SER A 317 -22.53 -6.48 -25.21
C SER A 317 -23.81 -7.12 -25.73
N LEU A 318 -24.95 -6.44 -25.59
CA LEU A 318 -26.27 -6.89 -26.04
C LEU A 318 -26.38 -7.02 -27.57
N ASN A 319 -25.46 -6.41 -28.32
CA ASN A 319 -25.39 -6.59 -29.77
C ASN A 319 -24.90 -7.99 -30.19
N PHE A 320 -24.31 -8.76 -29.27
CA PHE A 320 -23.65 -10.04 -29.58
C PHE A 320 -24.38 -11.28 -29.02
N PHE A 321 -25.33 -11.10 -28.10
CA PHE A 321 -26.14 -12.19 -27.55
C PHE A 321 -27.46 -11.64 -26.99
N SER A 322 -28.50 -12.49 -26.96
CA SER A 322 -29.76 -12.15 -26.29
C SER A 322 -29.77 -12.60 -24.82
N THR A 323 -30.44 -11.81 -23.99
CA THR A 323 -30.65 -12.10 -22.57
C THR A 323 -31.84 -13.02 -22.30
N ASP A 324 -32.70 -13.30 -23.29
CA ASP A 324 -34.02 -13.92 -23.09
C ASP A 324 -33.95 -15.36 -22.56
N ASN A 325 -32.89 -16.10 -22.92
CA ASN A 325 -32.70 -17.50 -22.55
C ASN A 325 -31.77 -17.68 -21.34
N ILE A 326 -31.43 -16.61 -20.62
CA ILE A 326 -30.47 -16.64 -19.51
C ILE A 326 -31.23 -16.64 -18.18
N ASN A 327 -31.19 -17.78 -17.48
CA ASN A 327 -31.88 -17.95 -16.20
C ASN A 327 -31.03 -17.49 -15.00
N VAL A 328 -30.55 -16.23 -15.01
CA VAL A 328 -29.91 -15.56 -13.85
C VAL A 328 -30.35 -14.10 -13.78
N PRO A 329 -30.27 -13.42 -12.61
CA PRO A 329 -30.56 -11.99 -12.54
C PRO A 329 -29.58 -11.19 -13.42
N ILE A 330 -30.13 -10.32 -14.26
CA ILE A 330 -29.38 -9.50 -15.23
C ILE A 330 -29.57 -8.03 -14.88
N TYR A 331 -28.45 -7.30 -14.84
CA TYR A 331 -28.41 -5.87 -14.58
C TYR A 331 -27.77 -5.14 -15.77
N LYS A 332 -28.38 -4.02 -16.14
CA LYS A 332 -28.04 -3.15 -17.26
C LYS A 332 -27.75 -1.74 -16.74
N ASP A 333 -27.12 -0.93 -17.57
CA ASP A 333 -26.80 0.47 -17.23
C ASP A 333 -28.04 1.30 -16.82
N VAL A 334 -29.21 0.96 -17.37
CA VAL A 334 -30.49 1.63 -17.07
C VAL A 334 -31.02 1.30 -15.67
N ASP A 335 -30.67 0.14 -15.13
CA ASP A 335 -31.19 -0.31 -13.84
C ASP A 335 -30.66 0.57 -12.70
N GLU A 336 -29.40 1.02 -12.82
CA GLU A 336 -28.73 1.92 -11.87
C GLU A 336 -29.61 3.13 -11.47
N TRP A 337 -30.28 3.73 -12.46
CA TRP A 337 -31.13 4.91 -12.26
C TRP A 337 -32.61 4.58 -12.01
N THR A 338 -33.04 3.35 -12.29
CA THR A 338 -34.43 2.93 -12.09
C THR A 338 -34.74 2.73 -10.60
N SER A 339 -33.76 2.27 -9.83
CA SER A 339 -33.89 2.02 -8.39
C SER A 339 -33.58 3.23 -7.51
N TRP A 340 -32.86 4.24 -8.01
CA TRP A 340 -32.45 5.41 -7.24
C TRP A 340 -33.34 6.63 -7.55
N LYS A 341 -34.27 6.96 -6.63
CA LYS A 341 -35.20 8.09 -6.81
C LYS A 341 -35.02 9.17 -5.74
N ARG A 342 -34.58 8.80 -4.54
CA ARG A 342 -34.34 9.70 -3.42
C ARG A 342 -33.09 9.30 -2.64
N ARG A 343 -32.59 10.24 -1.85
CA ARG A 343 -31.47 10.02 -0.92
C ARG A 343 -31.89 8.98 0.12
N GLY A 344 -31.19 7.84 0.14
CA GLY A 344 -31.48 6.70 1.02
C GLY A 344 -31.90 5.43 0.28
N ASP A 345 -32.24 5.53 -1.00
CA ASP A 345 -32.51 4.36 -1.85
C ASP A 345 -31.22 3.56 -2.11
N PRO A 346 -31.32 2.23 -2.29
CA PRO A 346 -30.16 1.38 -2.56
C PRO A 346 -29.49 1.77 -3.88
N VAL A 347 -28.16 1.83 -3.85
CA VAL A 347 -27.31 2.11 -5.01
C VAL A 347 -26.82 0.77 -5.57
N ILE A 348 -27.27 0.42 -6.78
CA ILE A 348 -27.13 -0.94 -7.32
C ILE A 348 -25.66 -1.37 -7.41
N HIS A 349 -24.77 -0.54 -7.95
CA HIS A 349 -23.35 -0.90 -8.04
C HIS A 349 -22.69 -1.18 -6.67
N ILE A 350 -23.15 -0.52 -5.59
CA ILE A 350 -22.66 -0.79 -4.23
C ILE A 350 -23.28 -2.07 -3.66
N GLU A 351 -24.56 -2.32 -3.92
CA GLU A 351 -25.25 -3.52 -3.48
C GLU A 351 -24.68 -4.77 -4.14
N LEU A 352 -24.47 -4.73 -5.45
CA LEU A 352 -23.85 -5.82 -6.21
C LEU A 352 -22.42 -6.07 -5.76
N GLY A 353 -21.63 -5.01 -5.53
CA GLY A 353 -20.29 -5.12 -4.96
C GLY A 353 -20.25 -5.70 -3.55
N SER A 354 -21.26 -5.41 -2.73
CA SER A 354 -21.40 -5.98 -1.39
C SER A 354 -21.85 -7.44 -1.43
N TRP A 355 -22.77 -7.79 -2.33
CA TRP A 355 -23.32 -9.13 -2.48
C TRP A 355 -22.29 -10.14 -2.99
N ALA A 356 -21.45 -9.76 -3.95
CA ALA A 356 -20.56 -10.69 -4.63
C ALA A 356 -19.26 -10.96 -3.86
N ASP A 357 -18.80 -12.21 -3.88
CA ASP A 357 -17.52 -12.63 -3.31
C ASP A 357 -16.40 -12.54 -4.35
N ILE A 358 -16.73 -12.76 -5.63
CA ILE A 358 -15.81 -12.82 -6.76
C ILE A 358 -16.39 -12.01 -7.93
N LEU A 359 -15.53 -11.28 -8.64
CA LEU A 359 -15.87 -10.65 -9.92
C LEU A 359 -15.15 -11.37 -11.06
N LEU A 360 -15.90 -11.81 -12.06
CA LEU A 360 -15.39 -12.34 -13.33
C LEU A 360 -15.79 -11.39 -14.46
N LEU A 361 -14.82 -10.88 -15.22
CA LEU A 361 -15.04 -10.09 -16.43
C LEU A 361 -14.77 -10.95 -17.65
N ALA A 362 -15.81 -11.52 -18.27
CA ALA A 362 -15.66 -12.40 -19.42
C ALA A 362 -16.86 -12.25 -20.37
N PRO A 363 -16.63 -11.88 -21.65
CA PRO A 363 -15.42 -11.29 -22.19
C PRO A 363 -15.14 -9.88 -21.65
N LEU A 364 -13.85 -9.53 -21.56
CA LEU A 364 -13.36 -8.17 -21.37
C LEU A 364 -12.87 -7.57 -22.71
N SER A 365 -13.59 -6.58 -23.23
CA SER A 365 -13.24 -5.83 -24.42
C SER A 365 -12.08 -4.86 -24.13
N ALA A 366 -11.29 -4.54 -25.16
CA ALA A 366 -10.19 -3.58 -25.04
C ALA A 366 -10.66 -2.20 -24.53
N ASN A 367 -11.86 -1.74 -24.96
CA ASN A 367 -12.41 -0.46 -24.53
C ASN A 367 -12.72 -0.44 -23.02
N THR A 368 -13.41 -1.46 -22.51
CA THR A 368 -13.71 -1.54 -21.08
C THR A 368 -12.44 -1.75 -20.25
N MET A 369 -11.49 -2.53 -20.76
CA MET A 369 -10.17 -2.72 -20.12
C MET A 369 -9.40 -1.39 -20.01
N ALA A 370 -9.39 -0.58 -21.07
CA ALA A 370 -8.81 0.76 -21.04
C ALA A 370 -9.50 1.64 -19.99
N LYS A 371 -10.83 1.68 -19.97
CA LYS A 371 -11.58 2.45 -18.95
C LYS A 371 -11.19 2.04 -17.53
N MET A 372 -11.14 0.75 -17.25
CA MET A 372 -10.78 0.23 -15.92
C MET A 372 -9.32 0.55 -15.55
N ALA A 373 -8.38 0.37 -16.46
CA ALA A 373 -6.95 0.64 -16.23
C ALA A 373 -6.65 2.14 -15.97
N HIS A 374 -7.53 3.03 -16.44
CA HIS A 374 -7.44 4.48 -16.23
C HIS A 374 -8.43 5.01 -15.17
N GLY A 375 -9.24 4.15 -14.55
CA GLY A 375 -10.16 4.52 -13.47
C GLY A 375 -11.41 5.27 -13.91
N LEU A 376 -11.84 5.12 -15.17
CA LEU A 376 -13.09 5.67 -15.67
C LEU A 376 -14.28 4.84 -15.16
N ALA A 377 -15.33 5.53 -14.73
CA ALA A 377 -16.57 4.97 -14.15
C ALA A 377 -17.78 5.66 -14.79
N ASP A 378 -18.20 5.18 -15.96
CA ASP A 378 -19.17 5.84 -16.84
C ASP A 378 -20.38 4.97 -17.20
N ASN A 379 -20.41 3.73 -16.71
CA ASN A 379 -21.52 2.79 -16.85
C ASN A 379 -21.63 1.93 -15.58
N LEU A 380 -22.66 1.08 -15.48
CA LEU A 380 -22.90 0.29 -14.26
C LEU A 380 -21.69 -0.58 -13.92
N LEU A 381 -21.14 -1.27 -14.92
CA LEU A 381 -20.01 -2.19 -14.73
C LEU A 381 -18.74 -1.45 -14.32
N THR A 382 -18.38 -0.36 -15.02
CA THR A 382 -17.15 0.38 -14.71
C THR A 382 -17.24 1.13 -13.37
N THR A 383 -18.42 1.60 -13.00
CA THR A 383 -18.69 2.20 -11.68
C THR A 383 -18.59 1.16 -10.56
N LEU A 384 -19.19 -0.01 -10.75
CA LEU A 384 -19.04 -1.13 -9.82
C LEU A 384 -17.59 -1.54 -9.65
N VAL A 385 -16.85 -1.65 -10.74
CA VAL A 385 -15.42 -2.00 -10.70
C VAL A 385 -14.58 -0.93 -9.99
N ARG A 386 -14.92 0.36 -10.15
CA ARG A 386 -14.24 1.42 -9.41
C ARG A 386 -14.52 1.36 -7.90
N ALA A 387 -15.71 0.90 -7.52
CA ALA A 387 -16.10 0.61 -6.14
C ALA A 387 -15.71 -0.81 -5.68
N TRP A 388 -15.05 -1.60 -6.53
CA TRP A 388 -14.66 -2.98 -6.26
C TRP A 388 -13.41 -3.03 -5.39
N TRP A 389 -13.52 -2.47 -4.19
CA TRP A 389 -12.46 -2.42 -3.19
C TRP A 389 -13.06 -1.99 -1.84
N PHE A 390 -13.01 -2.88 -0.84
CA PHE A 390 -13.38 -2.58 0.54
C PHE A 390 -12.26 -2.98 1.50
N PRO A 391 -11.19 -2.19 1.67
CA PRO A 391 -10.49 -2.19 2.93
C PRO A 391 -11.36 -1.44 3.92
N SER A 392 -11.63 -2.07 5.07
CA SER A 392 -12.01 -1.31 6.24
C SER A 392 -10.91 -0.27 6.51
N GLU A 393 -11.31 0.98 6.76
CA GLU A 393 -10.43 2.12 7.10
C GLU A 393 -9.44 1.83 8.26
N LYS A 394 -9.61 0.70 8.96
CA LYS A 394 -8.80 0.26 10.10
C LYS A 394 -7.80 -0.85 9.79
N ASP A 395 -7.84 -1.50 8.63
CA ASP A 395 -6.96 -2.63 8.35
C ASP A 395 -6.62 -2.77 6.85
N TYR A 396 -5.49 -2.18 6.44
CA TYR A 396 -4.93 -2.29 5.08
C TYR A 396 -4.38 -3.70 4.77
N THR A 397 -4.62 -4.68 5.65
CA THR A 397 -4.14 -6.06 5.54
C THR A 397 -5.24 -7.06 5.16
N LEU A 398 -6.50 -6.64 5.06
CA LEU A 398 -7.61 -7.52 4.70
C LEU A 398 -7.60 -7.85 3.19
N ASN A 399 -7.69 -9.15 2.87
CA ASN A 399 -7.70 -9.70 1.52
C ASN A 399 -8.69 -8.98 0.59
N ASN A 400 -8.20 -8.49 -0.56
CA ASN A 400 -9.05 -7.99 -1.63
C ASN A 400 -9.98 -9.10 -2.15
N LYS A 401 -11.24 -8.78 -2.44
CA LYS A 401 -12.14 -9.66 -3.19
C LYS A 401 -11.51 -9.99 -4.55
N PRO A 402 -11.34 -11.27 -4.92
CA PRO A 402 -10.63 -11.64 -6.14
C PRO A 402 -11.38 -11.15 -7.39
N VAL A 403 -10.60 -10.66 -8.36
CA VAL A 403 -11.08 -10.28 -9.68
C VAL A 403 -10.35 -11.11 -10.73
N TYR A 404 -11.14 -11.72 -11.61
CA TYR A 404 -10.67 -12.44 -12.78
C TYR A 404 -11.16 -11.72 -14.03
N PHE A 405 -10.33 -11.68 -15.07
CA PHE A 405 -10.75 -11.13 -16.35
C PHE A 405 -10.22 -11.95 -17.53
N ALA A 406 -11.06 -12.14 -18.54
CA ALA A 406 -10.77 -12.89 -19.76
C ALA A 406 -10.86 -11.92 -20.96
N PRO A 407 -9.73 -11.35 -21.42
CA PRO A 407 -9.71 -10.46 -22.57
C PRO A 407 -10.19 -11.13 -23.86
N ALA A 408 -10.92 -10.39 -24.68
CA ALA A 408 -11.39 -10.88 -25.98
C ALA A 408 -11.41 -9.77 -27.03
N MET A 409 -10.47 -9.80 -27.97
CA MET A 409 -10.29 -8.77 -28.99
C MET A 409 -9.56 -9.31 -30.24
N ASN A 410 -9.54 -8.54 -31.32
CA ASN A 410 -8.79 -8.92 -32.52
C ASN A 410 -7.28 -9.02 -32.23
N THR A 411 -6.57 -9.89 -32.98
CA THR A 411 -5.11 -10.08 -32.86
C THR A 411 -4.31 -8.79 -32.89
N LYS A 412 -4.65 -7.84 -33.78
CA LYS A 412 -3.98 -6.55 -33.87
C LYS A 412 -4.20 -5.68 -32.64
N MET A 413 -5.40 -5.77 -32.05
CA MET A 413 -5.70 -5.08 -30.79
C MET A 413 -4.95 -5.73 -29.62
N TRP A 414 -4.83 -7.05 -29.62
CA TRP A 414 -4.07 -7.79 -28.60
C TRP A 414 -2.58 -7.44 -28.62
N GLN A 415 -2.00 -7.39 -29.81
CA GLN A 415 -0.59 -7.01 -30.03
C GLN A 415 -0.31 -5.52 -29.82
N HIS A 416 -1.34 -4.70 -29.60
CA HIS A 416 -1.17 -3.27 -29.40
C HIS A 416 -0.45 -2.97 -28.07
N PRO A 417 0.55 -2.07 -28.03
CA PRO A 417 1.33 -1.80 -26.81
C PRO A 417 0.46 -1.36 -25.63
N PHE A 418 -0.57 -0.53 -25.85
CA PHE A 418 -1.50 -0.14 -24.79
C PHE A 418 -2.24 -1.32 -24.16
N THR A 419 -2.54 -2.38 -24.91
CA THR A 419 -3.19 -3.57 -24.36
C THR A 419 -2.27 -4.23 -23.33
N HIS A 420 -0.98 -4.35 -23.66
CA HIS A 420 0.02 -4.89 -22.73
C HIS A 420 0.15 -4.04 -21.47
N GLU A 421 0.28 -2.71 -21.62
CA GLU A 421 0.38 -1.79 -20.48
C GLU A 421 -0.86 -1.83 -19.57
N GLN A 422 -2.05 -1.93 -20.16
CA GLN A 422 -3.31 -2.01 -19.41
C GLN A 422 -3.39 -3.32 -18.61
N ILE A 423 -3.01 -4.46 -19.22
CA ILE A 423 -2.98 -5.75 -18.53
C ILE A 423 -1.96 -5.71 -17.38
N GLU A 424 -0.77 -5.17 -17.59
CA GLU A 424 0.23 -4.99 -16.54
C GLU A 424 -0.29 -4.13 -15.40
N ARG A 425 -1.02 -3.04 -15.69
CA ARG A 425 -1.63 -2.21 -14.64
C ARG A 425 -2.66 -3.00 -13.82
N LEU A 426 -3.56 -3.73 -14.47
CA LEU A 426 -4.57 -4.53 -13.77
C LEU A 426 -3.96 -5.68 -12.94
N THR A 427 -2.92 -6.33 -13.46
CA THR A 427 -2.26 -7.45 -12.78
C THR A 427 -1.28 -7.00 -11.69
N ASN A 428 -0.39 -6.04 -11.98
CA ASN A 428 0.66 -5.65 -11.04
C ASN A 428 0.20 -4.64 -10.00
N LYS A 429 -0.69 -3.68 -10.35
CA LYS A 429 -1.16 -2.66 -9.39
C LYS A 429 -2.39 -3.10 -8.62
N LEU A 430 -3.34 -3.77 -9.29
CA LEU A 430 -4.61 -4.16 -8.66
C LEU A 430 -4.63 -5.63 -8.22
N HIS A 431 -3.60 -6.41 -8.57
CA HIS A 431 -3.50 -7.84 -8.25
C HIS A 431 -4.66 -8.68 -8.81
N TRP A 432 -5.21 -8.27 -9.95
CA TRP A 432 -6.24 -9.04 -10.65
C TRP A 432 -5.63 -10.19 -11.45
N LYS A 433 -6.40 -11.26 -11.64
CA LYS A 433 -5.96 -12.47 -12.34
C LYS A 433 -6.42 -12.43 -13.80
N CYS A 434 -5.47 -12.39 -14.72
CA CYS A 434 -5.71 -12.46 -16.16
C CYS A 434 -5.88 -13.92 -16.59
N ILE A 435 -6.97 -14.22 -17.30
CA ILE A 435 -7.18 -15.49 -18.02
C ILE A 435 -6.85 -15.20 -19.49
N TYR A 436 -5.65 -15.59 -19.91
CA TYR A 436 -5.10 -15.18 -21.20
C TYR A 436 -5.92 -15.70 -22.40
N PRO A 437 -6.04 -14.90 -23.48
CA PRO A 437 -6.72 -15.34 -24.69
C PRO A 437 -5.96 -16.44 -25.41
N ILE A 438 -6.67 -17.19 -26.24
CA ILE A 438 -6.16 -18.29 -27.05
C ILE A 438 -5.93 -17.87 -28.50
N GLN A 439 -5.11 -18.64 -29.22
CA GLN A 439 -4.92 -18.51 -30.65
C GLN A 439 -6.00 -19.27 -31.40
N LYS A 440 -6.79 -18.57 -32.22
CA LYS A 440 -7.79 -19.15 -33.12
C LYS A 440 -7.92 -18.34 -34.40
N THR A 441 -8.57 -18.91 -35.41
CA THR A 441 -9.07 -18.15 -36.56
C THR A 441 -10.23 -17.29 -36.09
N LEU A 442 -10.04 -15.98 -36.14
CA LEU A 442 -11.03 -14.99 -35.73
C LEU A 442 -12.07 -14.79 -36.84
N ILE A 443 -13.17 -14.12 -36.51
CA ILE A 443 -14.29 -13.85 -37.44
C ILE A 443 -13.83 -13.05 -38.67
N CYS A 444 -12.76 -12.26 -38.55
CA CYS A 444 -12.16 -11.54 -39.68
C CYS A 444 -11.31 -12.41 -40.62
N GLY A 445 -11.15 -13.71 -40.33
CA GLY A 445 -10.33 -14.65 -41.12
C GLY A 445 -8.86 -14.75 -40.67
N ASP A 446 -8.38 -13.80 -39.86
CA ASP A 446 -7.01 -13.82 -39.34
C ASP A 446 -6.83 -14.90 -38.26
N THR A 447 -5.73 -15.64 -38.33
CA THR A 447 -5.35 -16.61 -37.28
C THR A 447 -4.32 -15.95 -36.35
N GLY A 448 -4.67 -15.82 -35.07
CA GLY A 448 -3.80 -15.17 -34.09
C GLY A 448 -4.36 -15.18 -32.68
N ILE A 449 -3.57 -14.68 -31.72
CA ILE A 449 -3.92 -14.61 -30.30
C ILE A 449 -4.88 -13.45 -30.08
N GLY A 450 -6.00 -13.69 -29.40
CA GLY A 450 -6.97 -12.64 -29.06
C GLY A 450 -8.39 -13.16 -28.82
N ALA A 451 -8.67 -14.41 -29.20
CA ALA A 451 -9.92 -15.07 -28.87
C ALA A 451 -10.02 -15.31 -27.36
N MET A 452 -11.18 -15.07 -26.75
CA MET A 452 -11.43 -15.39 -25.34
C MET A 452 -11.07 -16.84 -25.05
N ALA A 453 -10.48 -17.10 -23.89
CA ALA A 453 -10.27 -18.45 -23.37
C ALA A 453 -11.57 -19.29 -23.43
N GLU A 454 -11.44 -20.61 -23.53
CA GLU A 454 -12.62 -21.46 -23.55
C GLU A 454 -13.34 -21.44 -22.20
N ALA A 455 -14.65 -21.70 -22.24
CA ALA A 455 -15.47 -21.67 -21.03
C ALA A 455 -14.93 -22.62 -19.95
N ASP A 456 -14.40 -23.78 -20.36
CA ASP A 456 -13.77 -24.76 -19.45
C ASP A 456 -12.52 -24.22 -18.78
N ASP A 457 -11.68 -23.47 -19.50
CA ASP A 457 -10.44 -22.89 -18.96
C ASP A 457 -10.75 -21.79 -17.95
N ILE A 458 -11.76 -20.96 -18.26
CA ILE A 458 -12.26 -19.91 -17.36
C ILE A 458 -12.79 -20.54 -16.08
N VAL A 459 -13.60 -21.58 -16.22
CA VAL A 459 -14.18 -22.33 -15.11
C VAL A 459 -13.09 -23.00 -14.26
N ASN A 460 -12.11 -23.66 -14.88
CA ASN A 460 -11.00 -24.30 -14.18
C ASN A 460 -10.18 -23.29 -13.38
N SER A 461 -9.98 -22.08 -13.92
CA SER A 461 -9.28 -20.99 -13.21
C SER A 461 -9.98 -20.52 -11.94
N LEU A 462 -11.29 -20.78 -11.81
CA LEU A 462 -12.11 -20.38 -10.67
C LEU A 462 -12.36 -21.51 -9.65
N LYS A 463 -12.03 -22.76 -9.97
CA LYS A 463 -12.29 -23.91 -9.08
C LYS A 463 -11.63 -23.77 -7.71
N ASP A 464 -10.40 -23.28 -7.68
CA ASP A 464 -9.64 -23.10 -6.44
C ASP A 464 -10.30 -22.08 -5.49
N GLU A 465 -11.08 -21.14 -6.03
CA GLU A 465 -11.76 -20.14 -5.21
C GLU A 465 -12.93 -20.74 -4.43
N LEU A 466 -13.53 -21.87 -4.83
CA LEU A 466 -14.65 -22.48 -4.09
C LEU A 466 -14.22 -22.98 -2.70
N ASN A 467 -13.00 -23.49 -2.60
CA ASN A 467 -12.45 -24.06 -1.37
C ASN A 467 -11.75 -23.03 -0.48
N ARG A 468 -11.55 -21.81 -0.99
CA ARG A 468 -10.83 -20.75 -0.27
C ARG A 468 -11.78 -20.09 0.72
N ASN A 469 -11.62 -20.34 2.02
CA ASN A 469 -12.37 -19.60 3.02
C ASN A 469 -11.95 -18.12 3.00
N LEU A 470 -12.85 -17.25 2.52
CA LEU A 470 -12.70 -15.80 2.62
C LEU A 470 -13.14 -15.43 4.04
N PHE A 471 -12.20 -15.50 4.99
CA PHE A 471 -12.38 -15.02 6.36
C PHE A 471 -11.74 -13.64 6.52
#